data_AF-A0A4V3T8T9-F1
#
_entry.id   AF-A0A4V3T8T9-F1
#
_cell.length_a   1.000
_cell.length_b   1.000
_cell.length_c   1.000
_cell.angle_alpha   90.00
_cell.angle_beta   90.00
_cell.angle_gamma   90.00
#
_symmetry.space_group_name_H-M   'P 1'
#
loop_
_entity.id
_entity.type
_entity.pdbx_description
1 polymer ?
#
loop_
_entity_poly.entity_id
_entity_poly.type
_entity_poly.pdbx_seq_one_letter_code
_entity_poly.pdbx_strand_id
1 'polypeptide(L)'
;MPYGPHRCGHRRGPDLDREPLRPTDVISRTQAVLSGKAVVDTARGMLAATAGITPHEAARYLHAYAAHHHHHRPTSVADRLVRRALTPEEVLHEASSPGPETTPAP
;
A
#
# COMPACT_ATOMS: atom_id res chain seq x y z
N MET A 1 56.20 21.48 -22.07
CA MET A 1 56.04 21.76 -20.61
C MET A 1 56.89 22.98 -20.29
N PRO A 2 56.35 23.99 -19.57
CA PRO A 2 56.26 23.90 -18.11
C PRO A 2 54.94 24.37 -17.45
N TYR A 3 54.49 23.54 -16.51
CA TYR A 3 53.87 23.77 -15.19
C TYR A 3 53.20 25.10 -14.75
N GLY A 4 51.90 24.97 -14.39
CA GLY A 4 51.25 25.54 -13.18
C GLY A 4 50.57 26.93 -13.29
N PRO A 5 49.50 27.24 -12.52
CA PRO A 5 49.13 26.62 -11.24
C PRO A 5 47.70 26.04 -11.19
N HIS A 6 47.56 25.07 -10.28
CA HIS A 6 46.32 24.53 -9.77
C HIS A 6 45.40 25.63 -9.23
N ARG A 7 44.17 25.69 -9.73
CA ARG A 7 43.06 26.23 -8.93
C ARG A 7 42.15 25.08 -8.52
N CYS A 8 42.34 24.65 -7.28
CA CYS A 8 41.30 23.99 -6.49
C CYS A 8 40.10 24.92 -6.40
N GLY A 9 39.18 24.78 -7.35
CA GLY A 9 37.83 25.33 -7.25
C GLY A 9 37.00 24.48 -6.30
N HIS A 10 37.33 24.55 -5.01
CA HIS A 10 36.51 24.03 -3.93
C HIS A 10 35.26 24.93 -3.82
N ARG A 11 34.30 24.79 -4.75
CA ARG A 11 32.93 25.22 -4.49
C ARG A 11 32.19 24.02 -3.95
N ARG A 12 32.08 24.00 -2.62
CA ARG A 12 31.09 23.23 -1.87
C ARG A 12 29.81 23.14 -2.71
N GLY A 13 29.47 21.91 -3.13
CA GLY A 13 28.11 21.65 -3.55
C GLY A 13 27.19 22.02 -2.38
N PRO A 14 26.00 22.58 -2.62
CA PRO A 14 25.05 22.78 -1.54
C PRO A 14 24.81 21.42 -0.89
N ASP A 15 25.15 21.34 0.39
CA ASP A 15 24.67 20.32 1.32
C ASP A 15 23.18 20.08 1.02
N LEU A 16 22.86 18.96 0.38
CA LEU A 16 21.50 18.40 0.31
C LEU A 16 21.16 17.74 1.67
N ASP A 17 21.71 18.27 2.75
CA ASP A 17 21.43 17.82 4.11
C ASP A 17 20.12 18.48 4.57
N ARG A 18 19.03 17.77 4.27
CA ARG A 18 17.67 17.98 4.80
C ARG A 18 17.11 19.39 4.56
N GLU A 19 16.65 19.65 3.34
CA GLU A 19 15.58 20.65 3.14
C GLU A 19 14.48 20.35 4.18
N PRO A 20 14.15 21.27 5.10
CA PRO A 20 13.11 21.05 6.08
C PRO A 20 11.80 20.75 5.35
N LEU A 21 11.17 19.62 5.68
CA LEU A 21 9.85 19.26 5.16
C LEU A 21 8.93 20.48 5.28
N ARG A 22 8.42 20.98 4.16
CA ARG A 22 7.54 22.15 4.21
C ARG A 22 6.27 21.74 4.96
N PRO A 23 5.65 22.63 5.75
CA PRO A 23 4.41 22.32 6.44
C PRO A 23 3.33 21.74 5.50
N THR A 24 3.29 22.22 4.25
CA THR A 24 2.43 21.70 3.19
C THR A 24 2.71 20.23 2.85
N ASP A 25 3.97 19.81 2.78
CA ASP A 25 4.34 18.42 2.47
C ASP A 25 3.91 17.46 3.58
N VAL A 26 4.01 17.92 4.84
CA VAL A 26 3.54 17.17 6.02
C VAL A 26 2.03 17.02 6.00
N ILE A 27 1.30 18.10 5.72
CA ILE A 27 -0.16 18.08 5.59
C ILE A 27 -0.57 17.15 4.46
N SER A 28 0.02 17.29 3.27
CA SER A 28 -0.29 16.47 2.10
C SER A 28 -0.02 14.98 2.36
N ARG A 29 1.10 14.61 3.00
CA ARG A 29 1.36 13.22 3.41
C ARG A 29 0.32 12.71 4.40
N THR A 30 -0.01 13.52 5.41
CA THR A 30 -1.00 13.13 6.42
C THR A 30 -2.36 12.89 5.79
N GLN A 31 -2.80 13.79 4.91
CA GLN A 31 -4.04 13.64 4.15
C GLN A 31 -4.01 12.38 3.29
N ALA A 32 -2.93 12.10 2.57
CA ALA A 32 -2.80 10.88 1.77
C ALA A 32 -2.92 9.59 2.61
N VAL A 33 -2.30 9.55 3.79
CA VAL A 33 -2.40 8.42 4.72
C VAL A 33 -3.83 8.26 5.25
N LEU A 34 -4.46 9.37 5.66
CA LEU A 34 -5.84 9.36 6.17
C LEU A 34 -6.84 8.93 5.10
N SER A 35 -6.73 9.44 3.88
CA SER A 35 -7.56 9.03 2.75
C SER A 35 -7.38 7.54 2.45
N GLY A 36 -6.13 7.04 2.46
CA GLY A 36 -5.87 5.61 2.29
C GLY A 36 -6.49 4.75 3.39
N LYS A 37 -6.45 5.21 4.64
CA LYS A 37 -7.10 4.54 5.78
C LYS A 37 -8.62 4.51 5.62
N ALA A 38 -9.23 5.65 5.26
CA ALA A 38 -10.67 5.75 5.08
C ALA A 38 -11.17 4.75 4.01
N VAL A 39 -10.47 4.65 2.88
CA VAL A 39 -10.78 3.68 1.81
C VAL A 39 -10.75 2.24 2.32
N VAL A 40 -9.73 1.87 3.09
CA VAL A 40 -9.61 0.53 3.67
C VAL A 40 -10.72 0.24 4.68
N ASP A 41 -11.05 1.21 5.54
CA ASP A 41 -12.11 1.02 6.54
C ASP A 41 -13.50 0.94 5.88
N THR A 42 -13.76 1.71 4.82
CA THR A 42 -14.98 1.55 4.00
C THR A 42 -15.05 0.16 3.38
N ALA A 43 -13.97 -0.31 2.74
CA ALA A 43 -13.93 -1.63 2.13
C ALA A 43 -14.15 -2.77 3.16
N ARG A 44 -13.56 -2.65 4.36
CA ARG A 44 -13.83 -3.60 5.48
C ARG A 44 -15.29 -3.60 5.88
N GLY A 45 -15.91 -2.42 5.99
CA GLY A 45 -17.34 -2.29 6.27
C GLY A 45 -18.21 -2.96 5.19
N MET A 46 -17.86 -2.79 3.92
CA MET A 46 -18.56 -3.45 2.82
C MET A 46 -18.47 -4.98 2.93
N LEU A 47 -17.26 -5.53 3.12
CA LEU A 47 -17.06 -6.98 3.27
C LEU A 47 -17.77 -7.54 4.50
N ALA A 48 -17.69 -6.83 5.63
CA ALA A 48 -18.37 -7.20 6.87
C ALA A 48 -19.90 -7.26 6.70
N ALA A 49 -20.47 -6.24 6.07
CA ALA A 49 -21.90 -6.18 5.79
C ALA A 49 -22.35 -7.27 4.81
N THR A 50 -21.56 -7.56 3.77
CA THR A 50 -21.88 -8.61 2.78
C THR A 50 -21.85 -10.00 3.40
N ALA A 51 -20.81 -10.34 4.17
CA ALA A 51 -20.64 -11.69 4.71
C ALA A 51 -21.26 -11.89 6.11
N GLY A 52 -21.78 -10.84 6.74
CA GLY A 52 -22.25 -10.90 8.12
C GLY A 52 -21.13 -11.20 9.14
N ILE A 53 -19.91 -10.78 8.85
CA ILE A 53 -18.70 -11.02 9.67
C ILE A 53 -18.25 -9.76 10.40
N THR A 54 -17.30 -9.90 11.31
CA THR A 54 -16.71 -8.74 11.98
C THR A 54 -15.81 -7.93 11.03
N PRO A 55 -15.65 -6.62 11.25
CA PRO A 55 -14.67 -5.81 10.51
C PRO A 55 -13.22 -6.33 10.62
N HIS A 56 -12.91 -7.02 11.73
CA HIS A 56 -11.60 -7.65 11.91
C HIS A 56 -11.40 -8.84 10.97
N GLU A 57 -12.39 -9.73 10.86
CA GLU A 57 -12.36 -10.85 9.92
C GLU A 57 -12.33 -10.35 8.47
N ALA A 58 -13.14 -9.34 8.14
CA ALA A 58 -13.12 -8.70 6.83
C ALA A 58 -11.73 -8.18 6.45
N ALA A 59 -10.96 -7.65 7.41
CA ALA A 59 -9.59 -7.26 7.17
C ALA A 59 -8.70 -8.46 6.78
N ARG A 60 -8.90 -9.63 7.38
CA ARG A 60 -8.15 -10.85 7.04
C ARG A 60 -8.46 -11.30 5.61
N TYR A 61 -9.73 -11.29 5.19
CA TYR A 61 -10.12 -11.59 3.81
C TYR A 61 -9.47 -10.62 2.81
N LEU A 62 -9.49 -9.32 3.09
CA LEU A 62 -8.83 -8.31 2.25
C LEU A 62 -7.32 -8.56 2.10
N HIS A 63 -6.65 -8.89 3.21
CA HIS A 63 -5.21 -9.19 3.21
C HIS A 63 -4.88 -10.51 2.49
N ALA A 64 -5.72 -11.55 2.67
CA ALA A 64 -5.55 -12.84 2.01
C ALA A 64 -5.69 -12.70 0.49
N TYR A 65 -6.70 -11.97 0.02
CA TYR A 65 -6.89 -11.66 -1.40
C TYR A 65 -5.67 -10.92 -1.98
N ALA A 66 -5.21 -9.86 -1.30
CA ALA A 66 -4.04 -9.10 -1.72
C ALA A 66 -2.77 -9.97 -1.80
N ALA A 67 -2.60 -10.90 -0.86
CA ALA A 67 -1.48 -11.84 -0.84
C ALA A 67 -1.55 -12.85 -1.99
N HIS A 68 -2.74 -13.40 -2.28
CA HIS A 68 -2.95 -14.37 -3.36
C HIS A 68 -2.66 -13.78 -4.74
N HIS A 69 -3.00 -12.52 -4.96
CA HIS A 69 -2.80 -11.86 -6.25
C HIS A 69 -1.40 -11.25 -6.46
N HIS A 70 -0.41 -11.61 -5.62
CA HIS A 70 1.04 -11.34 -5.67
C HIS A 70 1.54 -9.90 -5.94
N HIS A 71 0.69 -8.95 -6.31
CA HIS A 71 1.06 -7.59 -6.74
C HIS A 71 0.05 -6.51 -6.33
N HIS A 72 -1.02 -6.85 -5.63
CA HIS A 72 -2.00 -5.85 -5.18
C HIS A 72 -1.75 -5.45 -3.73
N ARG A 73 -1.52 -4.15 -3.49
CA ARG A 73 -1.54 -3.62 -2.13
C ARG A 73 -2.98 -3.72 -1.58
N PRO A 74 -3.17 -3.99 -0.28
CA PRO A 74 -4.50 -4.04 0.32
C PRO A 74 -5.30 -2.75 0.09
N THR A 75 -4.63 -1.60 0.06
CA THR A 75 -5.25 -0.31 -0.28
C THR A 75 -5.74 -0.23 -1.72
N SER A 76 -5.05 -0.86 -2.67
CA SER A 76 -5.48 -0.94 -4.07
C SER A 76 -6.69 -1.86 -4.25
N VAL A 77 -6.73 -2.98 -3.51
CA VAL A 77 -7.91 -3.87 -3.47
C VAL A 77 -9.11 -3.13 -2.87
N ALA A 78 -8.89 -2.41 -1.76
CA ALA A 78 -9.92 -1.60 -1.12
C ALA A 78 -10.45 -0.49 -2.04
N ASP A 79 -9.59 0.22 -2.77
CA ASP A 79 -10.02 1.24 -3.75
C ASP A 79 -10.88 0.61 -4.86
N ARG A 80 -10.49 -0.57 -5.38
CA ARG A 80 -11.29 -1.31 -6.37
C ARG A 80 -12.65 -1.74 -5.82
N LEU A 81 -12.73 -2.18 -4.57
CA LEU A 81 -14.00 -2.51 -3.90
C LEU A 81 -14.90 -1.28 -3.76
N VAL A 82 -14.37 -0.17 -3.25
CA VAL A 82 -15.13 1.08 -3.06
C VAL A 82 -15.62 1.65 -4.39
N ARG A 83 -14.79 1.55 -5.43
CA ARG A 83 -15.16 1.94 -6.81
C ARG A 83 -16.03 0.90 -7.52
N ARG A 84 -16.36 -0.22 -6.89
CA ARG A 84 -17.14 -1.33 -7.45
C ARG A 84 -16.53 -1.95 -8.73
N ALA A 85 -15.22 -1.85 -8.89
CA ALA A 85 -14.44 -2.52 -9.93
C ALA A 85 -13.96 -3.92 -9.51
N LEU A 86 -14.29 -4.32 -8.29
CA LEU A 86 -14.12 -5.64 -7.70
C LEU A 86 -15.32 -5.85 -6.77
N THR A 87 -15.93 -7.03 -6.79
CA THR A 87 -17.09 -7.32 -5.94
C THR A 87 -16.66 -7.85 -4.57
N PRO A 88 -17.43 -7.59 -3.51
CA PRO A 88 -17.19 -8.19 -2.19
C PRO A 88 -17.14 -9.72 -2.23
N GLU A 89 -18.01 -10.35 -3.03
CA GLU A 89 -18.16 -11.79 -3.15
C GLU A 89 -16.90 -12.44 -3.76
N GLU A 90 -16.29 -11.82 -4.78
CA GLU A 90 -15.01 -12.28 -5.35
C GLU A 90 -13.90 -12.31 -4.31
N VAL A 91 -13.82 -11.27 -3.46
CA VAL A 91 -12.80 -11.17 -2.41
C VAL A 91 -13.01 -12.23 -1.34
N LEU A 92 -14.26 -12.46 -0.94
CA LEU A 92 -14.62 -13.46 0.06
C LEU A 92 -14.36 -14.88 -0.45
N HIS A 93 -14.78 -15.20 -1.67
CA HIS A 93 -14.65 -16.53 -2.26
C HIS A 93 -13.18 -16.94 -2.44
N GLU A 94 -12.34 -16.03 -2.94
CA GLU A 94 -10.92 -16.28 -3.16
C GLU A 94 -10.17 -16.51 -1.83
N ALA A 95 -10.45 -15.70 -0.81
CA ALA A 95 -9.81 -15.85 0.49
C ALA A 95 -10.37 -17.04 1.31
N SER A 96 -11.53 -17.58 0.94
CA SER A 96 -12.03 -18.86 1.43
C SER A 96 -11.46 -20.08 0.70
N SER A 97 -10.77 -19.89 -0.43
CA SER A 97 -10.11 -20.98 -1.14
C SER A 97 -8.76 -21.25 -0.45
N PRO A 98 -8.61 -22.33 0.34
CA PRO A 98 -7.29 -22.71 0.83
C PRO A 98 -6.43 -22.99 -0.41
N GLY A 99 -5.32 -22.26 -0.55
CA GLY A 99 -4.34 -22.54 -1.60
C GLY A 99 -3.97 -24.03 -1.60
N PRO A 100 -3.64 -24.62 -2.77
CA PRO A 100 -3.56 -26.07 -2.94
C PRO A 100 -2.67 -26.67 -1.86
N GLU A 101 -3.30 -27.51 -1.03
CA GLU A 101 -2.63 -28.41 -0.11
C GLU A 101 -1.49 -29.09 -0.89
N THR A 102 -0.24 -28.73 -0.55
CA THR A 102 0.92 -29.43 -1.07
C THR A 102 0.94 -30.78 -0.35
N THR A 103 0.19 -31.75 -0.86
CA THR A 103 0.23 -33.14 -0.42
C THR A 103 1.67 -33.64 -0.62
N PRO A 104 2.43 -34.00 0.44
CA PRO A 104 3.70 -34.66 0.26
C PRO A 104 3.43 -36.08 -0.28
N ALA A 105 3.93 -36.35 -1.48
CA ALA A 105 3.92 -37.68 -2.10
C ALA A 105 4.72 -38.68 -1.24
N PRO A 106 4.32 -39.97 -1.22
CA PRO A 106 4.84 -41.00 -0.31
C PRO A 106 6.32 -41.32 -0.48
#